data_AF-A0A0F9M3J8-F1
#
_entry.id   AF-A0A0F9M3J8-F1
#
_cell.length_a   1.000
_cell.length_b   1.000
_cell.length_c   1.000
_cell.angle_alpha   90.00
_cell.angle_beta   90.00
_cell.angle_gamma   90.00
#
_symmetry.space_group_name_H-M   'P 1'
#
loop_
_entity.id
_entity.type
_entity.pdbx_description
1 polymer ?
#
loop_
_entity_poly.entity_id
_entity_poly.type
_entity_poly.pdbx_seq_one_letter_code
_entity_poly.pdbx_strand_id
1 'polypeptide(L)'
;MFDKLLGFLGSGPAEQIADYFKQKAQLKQQLRLAKLNGKIAFQTAKYQAKAQGQANVHSWEMAQIANSGIKDEIVLGVLLFPYIGSFIPGIQDYVVIGFEYLEKMPYWAVGLTVTIMLAVYGIRHKNASRLAAPGLTDKDVEEVKK
;
A
#
# COMPACT_ATOMS: atom_id res chain seq x y z
N MET A 1 33.79 11.33 50.63
CA MET A 1 33.47 10.08 49.88
C MET A 1 34.30 9.92 48.62
N PHE A 2 34.73 11.00 47.95
CA PHE A 2 35.65 10.94 46.80
C PHE A 2 37.04 10.38 47.17
N ASP A 3 37.61 10.73 48.33
CA ASP A 3 38.94 10.22 48.75
C ASP A 3 38.96 8.72 49.06
N LYS A 4 37.86 8.15 49.56
CA LYS A 4 37.74 6.68 49.75
C LYS A 4 37.59 5.94 48.42
N LEU A 5 37.07 6.62 47.39
CA LEU A 5 36.89 6.07 46.06
C LEU A 5 38.20 6.14 45.24
N LEU A 6 39.00 7.19 45.45
CA LEU A 6 40.38 7.30 44.96
C LEU A 6 41.35 6.34 45.67
N GLY A 7 41.22 6.17 46.98
CA GLY A 7 42.02 5.20 47.76
C GLY A 7 41.72 3.74 47.40
N PHE A 8 40.48 3.42 47.04
CA PHE A 8 40.09 2.10 46.53
C PHE A 8 40.55 1.85 45.08
N LEU A 9 40.71 2.91 44.28
CA LEU A 9 41.30 2.83 42.93
C LEU A 9 42.84 2.74 42.96
N GLY A 10 43.49 3.23 44.02
CA GLY A 10 44.94 3.30 44.14
C GLY A 10 45.63 2.01 44.58
N SER A 11 44.89 0.99 45.03
CA SER A 11 45.44 -0.28 45.56
C SER A 11 45.09 -1.52 44.74
N GLY A 12 44.51 -1.36 43.55
CA GLY A 12 44.31 -2.43 42.56
C GLY A 12 45.23 -2.20 41.35
N PRO A 13 45.69 -3.26 40.65
CA PRO A 13 46.66 -3.13 39.57
C PRO A 13 46.15 -2.16 38.51
N ALA A 14 46.89 -1.07 38.31
CA ALA A 14 46.52 0.03 37.43
C ALA A 14 46.19 -0.42 35.99
N GLU A 15 46.74 -1.54 35.54
CA GLU A 15 46.40 -2.21 34.29
C GLU A 15 44.93 -2.65 34.21
N GLN A 16 44.35 -3.20 35.28
CA GLN A 16 42.95 -3.66 35.26
C GLN A 16 41.96 -2.49 35.14
N ILE A 17 42.27 -1.36 35.77
CA ILE A 17 41.45 -0.14 35.68
C ILE A 17 41.57 0.47 34.28
N ALA A 18 42.80 0.57 33.75
CA ALA A 18 43.04 1.08 32.40
C ALA A 18 42.35 0.20 31.32
N ASP A 19 42.42 -1.12 31.47
CA ASP A 19 41.77 -2.07 30.57
C ASP A 19 40.25 -1.99 30.67
N TYR A 20 39.67 -1.79 31.87
CA TYR A 20 38.23 -1.57 32.02
C TYR A 20 37.75 -0.32 31.26
N PHE A 21 38.48 0.80 31.33
CA PHE A 21 38.12 2.01 30.58
C PHE A 21 38.29 1.84 29.06
N LYS A 22 39.34 1.15 28.60
CA LYS A 22 39.53 0.81 27.18
C LYS A 22 38.41 -0.11 26.68
N GLN A 23 38.06 -1.14 27.43
CA GLN A 23 37.02 -2.10 27.09
C GLN A 23 35.63 -1.42 27.06
N LYS A 24 35.34 -0.50 27.99
CA LYS A 24 34.13 0.33 27.98
C LYS A 24 34.06 1.26 26.77
N ALA A 25 35.18 1.84 26.35
CA ALA A 25 35.25 2.67 25.15
C ALA A 25 35.00 1.84 23.87
N GLN A 26 35.62 0.66 23.78
CA GLN A 26 35.41 -0.29 22.68
C GLN A 26 33.95 -0.77 22.60
N LEU A 27 33.34 -1.12 23.74
CA LEU A 27 31.92 -1.49 23.82
C LEU A 27 31.01 -0.36 23.35
N LYS A 28 31.26 0.89 23.77
CA LYS A 28 30.50 2.05 23.29
C LYS A 28 30.65 2.26 21.78
N GLN A 29 31.85 2.04 21.24
CA GLN A 29 32.10 2.16 19.81
C GLN A 29 31.35 1.06 19.02
N GLN A 30 31.42 -0.19 19.49
CA GLN A 30 30.67 -1.30 18.89
C GLN A 30 29.16 -1.06 18.95
N LEU A 31 28.64 -0.53 20.06
CA LEU A 31 27.21 -0.23 20.22
C LEU A 31 26.79 0.92 19.28
N ARG A 32 27.64 1.93 19.09
CA ARG A 32 27.40 3.00 18.10
C ARG A 32 27.39 2.45 16.67
N LEU A 33 28.35 1.59 16.32
CA LEU A 33 28.40 0.94 15.01
C LEU A 33 27.19 0.04 14.78
N ALA A 34 26.81 -0.79 15.75
CA ALA A 34 25.62 -1.65 15.67
C ALA A 34 24.33 -0.83 15.49
N LYS A 35 24.20 0.30 16.22
CA LYS A 35 23.06 1.22 16.05
C LYS A 35 23.06 1.88 14.68
N LEU A 36 24.23 2.26 14.15
CA LEU A 36 24.33 2.87 12.83
C LEU A 36 23.98 1.86 11.74
N ASN A 37 24.51 0.64 11.82
CA ASN A 37 24.22 -0.46 10.92
C ASN A 37 22.74 -0.84 10.97
N GLY A 38 22.13 -0.90 12.15
CA GLY A 38 20.70 -1.14 12.31
C GLY A 38 19.85 -0.05 11.66
N LYS A 39 20.23 1.23 11.80
CA LYS A 39 19.55 2.34 11.12
C LYS A 39 19.68 2.26 9.60
N ILE A 40 20.88 1.96 9.08
CA ILE A 40 21.11 1.80 7.64
C ILE A 40 20.27 0.64 7.11
N ALA A 41 20.33 -0.53 7.74
CA ALA A 41 19.56 -1.71 7.35
C ALA A 41 18.04 -1.43 7.35
N PHE A 42 17.53 -0.75 8.38
CA PHE A 42 16.11 -0.37 8.45
C PHE A 42 15.71 0.59 7.32
N GLN A 43 16.52 1.62 7.07
CA GLN A 43 16.25 2.57 5.98
C GLN A 43 16.31 1.86 4.63
N THR A 44 17.34 1.05 4.37
CA THR A 44 17.48 0.27 3.14
C THR A 44 16.30 -0.67 2.92
N ALA A 45 15.85 -1.40 3.95
CA ALA A 45 14.66 -2.24 3.88
C ALA A 45 13.39 -1.43 3.58
N LYS A 46 13.24 -0.26 4.19
CA LYS A 46 12.11 0.65 3.93
C LYS A 46 12.13 1.19 2.49
N TYR A 47 13.29 1.55 1.96
CA TYR A 47 13.44 1.98 0.58
C TYR A 47 13.18 0.84 -0.40
N GLN A 48 13.68 -0.37 -0.13
CA GLN A 48 13.42 -1.56 -0.94
C GLN A 48 11.93 -1.92 -0.94
N ALA A 49 11.26 -1.89 0.21
CA ALA A 49 9.82 -2.14 0.30
C ALA A 49 9.01 -1.10 -0.49
N LYS A 50 9.39 0.19 -0.43
CA LYS A 50 8.78 1.23 -1.26
C LYS A 50 9.04 1.03 -2.75
N ALA A 51 10.27 0.69 -3.14
CA ALA A 51 10.64 0.43 -4.53
C ALA A 51 9.90 -0.81 -5.08
N GLN A 52 9.80 -1.88 -4.31
CA GLN A 52 8.99 -3.05 -4.65
C GLN A 52 7.50 -2.72 -4.72
N GLY A 53 6.99 -1.89 -3.81
CA GLY A 53 5.62 -1.40 -3.87
C GLY A 53 5.33 -0.63 -5.17
N GLN A 54 6.24 0.26 -5.58
CA GLN A 54 6.13 0.99 -6.85
C GLN A 54 6.26 0.06 -8.07
N ALA A 55 7.19 -0.90 -8.04
CA ALA A 55 7.36 -1.87 -9.11
C ALA A 55 6.13 -2.77 -9.27
N ASN A 56 5.49 -3.15 -8.15
CA ASN A 56 4.24 -3.90 -8.16
C ASN A 56 3.07 -3.06 -8.69
N VAL A 57 2.95 -1.79 -8.28
CA VAL A 57 1.92 -0.89 -8.84
C VAL A 57 2.11 -0.76 -10.34
N HIS A 58 3.34 -0.55 -10.80
CA HIS A 58 3.64 -0.43 -12.22
C HIS A 58 3.33 -1.72 -13.00
N SER A 59 3.69 -2.90 -12.48
CA SER A 59 3.38 -4.17 -13.14
C SER A 59 1.87 -4.45 -13.20
N TRP A 60 1.13 -4.07 -12.16
CA TRP A 60 -0.34 -4.15 -12.13
C TRP A 60 -1.00 -3.19 -13.11
N GLU A 61 -0.54 -1.94 -13.18
CA GLU A 61 -1.04 -0.96 -14.15
C GLU A 61 -0.77 -1.41 -15.58
N MET A 62 0.44 -1.90 -15.85
CA MET A 62 0.80 -2.45 -17.16
C MET A 62 -0.02 -3.69 -17.51
N ALA A 63 -0.36 -4.55 -16.54
CA ALA A 63 -1.24 -5.69 -16.76
C ALA A 63 -2.70 -5.25 -17.04
N GLN A 64 -3.20 -4.21 -16.37
CA GLN A 64 -4.53 -3.66 -16.68
C GLN A 64 -4.59 -3.05 -18.08
N ILE A 65 -3.56 -2.31 -18.49
CA ILE A 65 -3.46 -1.74 -19.84
C ILE A 65 -3.32 -2.85 -20.89
N ALA A 66 -2.55 -3.90 -20.61
CA ALA A 66 -2.44 -5.04 -21.52
C ALA A 66 -3.75 -5.84 -21.62
N ASN A 67 -4.58 -5.80 -20.57
CA ASN A 67 -5.86 -6.50 -20.50
C ASN A 67 -7.07 -5.62 -20.85
N SER A 68 -6.86 -4.32 -21.14
CA SER A 68 -7.89 -3.46 -21.73
C SER A 68 -8.11 -3.92 -23.16
N GLY A 69 -9.01 -4.89 -23.31
CA GLY A 69 -9.31 -5.55 -24.57
C GLY A 69 -10.51 -4.92 -25.27
N ILE A 70 -10.77 -5.41 -26.49
CA ILE A 70 -11.94 -5.04 -27.31
C ILE A 70 -13.29 -5.16 -26.58
N LYS A 71 -13.36 -5.97 -25.51
CA LYS A 71 -14.56 -6.13 -24.69
C LYS A 71 -14.99 -4.81 -24.05
N ASP A 72 -14.05 -4.02 -23.54
CA ASP A 72 -14.36 -2.75 -22.87
C ASP A 72 -14.87 -1.72 -23.87
N GLU A 73 -14.28 -1.70 -25.08
CA GLU A 73 -14.72 -0.85 -26.20
C GLU A 73 -16.12 -1.23 -26.70
N ILE A 74 -16.46 -2.53 -26.75
CA ILE A 74 -17.80 -2.98 -27.13
C ILE A 74 -18.82 -2.50 -26.09
N VAL A 75 -18.54 -2.67 -24.80
CA VAL A 75 -19.46 -2.25 -23.74
C VAL A 75 -19.62 -0.73 -23.73
N LEU A 76 -18.51 0.00 -23.89
CA LEU A 76 -18.53 1.46 -24.04
C LEU A 76 -19.36 1.90 -25.26
N GLY A 77 -19.18 1.22 -26.39
CA GLY A 77 -19.95 1.46 -27.61
C GLY A 77 -21.45 1.24 -27.42
N VAL A 78 -21.85 0.13 -26.78
CA VAL A 78 -23.26 -0.16 -26.46
C VAL A 78 -23.86 0.89 -25.53
N LEU A 79 -23.08 1.35 -24.53
CA LEU A 79 -23.49 2.42 -23.62
C LEU A 79 -23.65 3.76 -24.32
N LEU A 80 -22.74 4.11 -25.23
CA LEU A 80 -22.75 5.38 -25.96
C LEU A 80 -23.76 5.41 -27.11
N PHE A 81 -24.10 4.24 -27.68
CA PHE A 81 -24.98 4.11 -28.82
C PHE A 81 -26.32 4.85 -28.68
N PRO A 82 -27.11 4.72 -27.59
CA PRO A 82 -28.35 5.47 -27.45
C PRO A 82 -28.15 6.99 -27.39
N TYR A 83 -27.04 7.47 -26.80
CA TYR A 83 -26.74 8.90 -26.74
C TYR A 83 -26.41 9.46 -28.12
N ILE A 84 -25.55 8.78 -28.89
CA ILE A 84 -25.20 9.19 -30.24
C ILE A 84 -26.41 9.06 -31.19
N GLY A 85 -27.15 7.95 -31.09
CA GLY A 85 -28.34 7.68 -31.89
C GLY A 85 -29.46 8.71 -31.69
N SER A 86 -29.50 9.37 -30.54
CA SER A 86 -30.46 10.45 -30.25
C SER A 86 -30.24 11.71 -31.11
N PHE A 87 -29.07 11.87 -31.75
CA PHE A 87 -28.76 12.99 -32.64
C PHE A 87 -28.92 12.67 -34.13
N ILE A 88 -29.17 11.40 -34.49
CA ILE A 88 -29.27 10.95 -35.89
C ILE A 88 -30.74 10.81 -36.30
N PRO A 89 -31.25 11.64 -37.22
CA PRO A 89 -32.62 11.52 -37.72
C PRO A 89 -32.89 10.12 -38.29
N GLY A 90 -34.01 9.51 -37.91
CA GLY A 90 -34.40 8.15 -38.33
C GLY A 90 -33.91 7.02 -37.42
N ILE A 91 -32.92 7.26 -36.54
CA ILE A 91 -32.50 6.28 -35.51
C ILE A 91 -33.17 6.57 -34.15
N GLN A 92 -33.53 7.84 -33.91
CA GLN A 92 -34.14 8.32 -32.67
C GLN A 92 -35.32 7.47 -32.19
N ASP A 93 -36.25 7.13 -33.09
CA ASP A 93 -37.43 6.33 -32.74
C ASP A 93 -37.06 4.94 -32.23
N TYR A 94 -36.02 4.31 -32.81
CA TYR A 94 -35.53 3.01 -32.36
C TYR A 94 -34.85 3.09 -30.99
N VAL A 95 -34.20 4.21 -30.67
CA VAL A 95 -33.64 4.43 -29.32
C VAL A 95 -34.76 4.51 -28.28
N VAL A 96 -35.83 5.27 -28.57
CA VAL A 96 -36.99 5.38 -27.69
C VAL A 96 -37.66 4.03 -27.48
N ILE A 97 -37.96 3.30 -28.57
CA ILE A 97 -38.54 1.96 -28.52
C ILE A 97 -37.65 1.02 -27.69
N GLY A 98 -36.33 1.11 -27.83
CA GLY A 98 -35.38 0.32 -27.05
C GLY A 98 -35.52 0.56 -25.54
N PHE A 99 -35.61 1.81 -25.10
CA PHE A 99 -35.83 2.14 -23.69
C PHE A 99 -37.18 1.66 -23.16
N GLU A 100 -38.25 1.71 -23.96
CA GLU A 100 -39.56 1.16 -23.57
C GLU A 100 -39.52 -0.36 -23.32
N TYR A 101 -38.70 -1.10 -24.07
CA TYR A 101 -38.49 -2.53 -23.81
C TYR A 101 -37.64 -2.77 -22.57
N LEU A 102 -36.62 -1.94 -22.34
CA LEU A 102 -35.78 -2.03 -21.12
C LEU A 102 -36.61 -1.75 -19.85
N GLU A 103 -37.55 -0.81 -19.91
CA GLU A 103 -38.44 -0.50 -18.79
C GLU A 103 -39.35 -1.68 -18.39
N LYS A 104 -39.71 -2.52 -19.37
CA LYS A 104 -40.53 -3.73 -19.14
C LYS A 104 -39.72 -4.90 -18.57
N MET A 105 -38.40 -4.78 -18.41
CA MET A 105 -37.59 -5.86 -17.85
C MET A 105 -37.95 -6.13 -16.39
N PRO A 106 -37.98 -7.41 -15.98
CA PRO A 106 -38.22 -7.75 -14.58
C PRO A 106 -37.05 -7.28 -13.71
N TYR A 107 -37.36 -6.83 -12.48
CA TYR A 107 -36.39 -6.22 -11.56
C TYR A 107 -35.14 -7.08 -11.30
N TRP A 108 -35.28 -8.41 -11.26
CA TRP A 108 -34.14 -9.31 -11.04
C TRP A 108 -33.11 -9.23 -12.16
N ALA A 109 -33.55 -9.04 -13.42
CA ALA A 109 -32.67 -8.96 -14.58
C ALA A 109 -31.91 -7.63 -14.60
N VAL A 110 -32.63 -6.53 -14.28
CA VAL A 110 -32.02 -5.20 -14.13
C VAL A 110 -30.97 -5.21 -13.01
N GLY A 111 -31.30 -5.79 -11.85
CA GLY A 111 -30.38 -5.90 -10.71
C GLY A 111 -29.12 -6.73 -11.01
N LEU A 112 -29.26 -7.82 -11.77
CA LEU A 112 -28.14 -8.64 -12.22
C LEU A 112 -27.22 -7.83 -13.16
N THR A 113 -27.79 -7.15 -14.16
CA THR A 113 -27.04 -6.30 -15.09
C THR A 113 -26.27 -5.20 -14.37
N VAL A 114 -26.91 -4.48 -13.45
CA VAL A 114 -26.25 -3.43 -12.65
C VAL A 114 -25.10 -4.00 -11.81
N THR A 115 -25.31 -5.16 -11.19
CA THR A 115 -24.30 -5.83 -10.36
C THR A 115 -23.07 -6.26 -11.17
N ILE A 116 -23.29 -6.83 -12.37
CA ILE A 116 -22.19 -7.18 -13.29
C ILE A 116 -21.42 -5.91 -13.69
N MET A 117 -22.11 -4.83 -14.05
CA MET A 117 -21.46 -3.58 -14.45
C MET A 117 -20.62 -2.99 -13.30
N LEU A 118 -21.13 -3.02 -12.06
CA LEU A 118 -20.37 -2.59 -10.88
C LEU A 118 -19.13 -3.47 -10.62
N ALA A 119 -19.23 -4.77 -10.86
CA ALA A 119 -18.13 -5.71 -10.69
C ALA A 119 -17.04 -5.55 -11.77
N VAL A 120 -17.44 -5.32 -13.03
CA VAL A 120 -16.53 -5.14 -14.17
C VAL A 120 -15.79 -3.80 -14.08
N TYR A 121 -16.52 -2.70 -13.88
CA TYR A 121 -15.93 -1.35 -13.84
C TYR A 121 -15.39 -0.97 -12.47
N GLY A 122 -15.57 -1.83 -11.47
CA GLY A 122 -14.87 -1.75 -10.21
C GLY A 122 -15.06 -0.40 -9.51
N ILE A 123 -16.30 -0.02 -9.22
CA ILE A 123 -16.55 1.02 -8.20
C ILE A 123 -16.14 0.43 -6.84
N ARG A 124 -14.83 0.46 -6.57
CA ARG A 124 -14.27 0.10 -5.28
C ARG A 124 -14.64 1.21 -4.31
N HIS A 125 -15.55 0.90 -3.39
CA HIS A 125 -15.72 1.71 -2.19
C HIS A 125 -14.33 1.92 -1.57
N LYS A 126 -13.99 3.17 -1.21
CA LYS A 126 -12.64 3.65 -0.82
C LYS A 126 -11.96 2.84 0.32
N ASN A 127 -12.67 1.90 0.92
CA ASN A 127 -12.25 1.06 2.02
C ASN A 127 -11.81 -0.36 1.61
N ALA A 128 -11.92 -0.78 0.34
CA ALA A 128 -11.55 -2.14 -0.08
C ALA A 128 -10.05 -2.46 0.10
N SER A 129 -9.17 -1.47 -0.07
CA SER A 129 -7.73 -1.60 0.17
C SER A 129 -7.36 -1.65 1.67
N ARG A 130 -8.27 -1.22 2.56
CA ARG A 130 -8.11 -1.33 4.02
C ARG A 130 -8.50 -2.71 4.56
N LEU A 131 -9.17 -3.53 3.75
CA LEU A 131 -9.63 -4.87 4.14
C LEU A 131 -8.58 -5.96 3.88
N ALA A 132 -7.53 -5.67 3.13
CA ALA A 132 -6.52 -6.66 2.71
C ALA A 132 -5.35 -6.86 3.70
N ALA A 133 -5.38 -6.23 4.89
CA ALA A 133 -4.39 -6.51 5.93
C ALA A 133 -4.99 -6.32 7.34
N PRO A 134 -5.75 -7.30 7.86
CA PRO A 134 -5.98 -7.37 9.29
C PRO A 134 -4.64 -7.68 9.96
N GLY A 135 -3.93 -6.65 10.45
CA GLY A 135 -2.78 -6.86 11.34
C GLY A 135 -1.59 -5.91 11.24
N LEU A 136 -1.59 -4.85 10.42
CA LEU A 136 -0.60 -3.78 10.54
C LEU A 136 -1.26 -2.42 10.36
N THR A 137 -1.62 -1.81 11.49
CA THR A 137 -2.00 -0.40 11.54
C THR A 137 -0.79 0.39 12.02
N ASP A 138 -0.56 1.61 11.53
CA ASP A 138 0.57 2.46 11.97
C ASP A 138 0.67 2.65 13.50
N LYS A 139 -0.43 2.40 14.24
CA LYS A 139 -0.49 2.38 15.70
C LYS A 139 0.40 1.30 16.35
N ASP A 140 0.60 0.17 15.68
CA ASP A 140 1.38 -0.96 16.21
C ASP A 140 2.90 -0.66 16.23
N VAL A 141 3.33 0.40 15.53
CA VAL A 141 4.72 0.87 15.48
C VAL A 141 5.03 1.85 16.62
N GLU A 142 4.02 2.50 17.19
CA GLU A 142 4.21 3.49 18.26
C GLU A 142 4.28 2.88 19.67
N GLU A 143 3.69 1.69 19.89
CA GLU A 143 3.67 1.06 21.22
C GLU A 143 5.02 0.48 21.66
N VAL A 144 5.97 0.25 20.75
CA VAL A 144 7.31 -0.28 21.09
C VAL A 144 8.24 0.79 21.70
N LYS A 145 7.74 2.02 21.90
CA LYS A 145 8.51 3.16 22.43
C LYS A 145 8.29 3.51 23.90
N LYS A 146 7.60 2.68 24.68
CA LYS A 146 7.53 2.86 26.15
C LYS A 146 8.43 1.87 26.89
#